data_AF-A0A0B1T1A6-F1
#
_entry.id   AF-A0A0B1T1A6-F1
#
_cell.length_a   1.000
_cell.length_b   1.000
_cell.length_c   1.000
_cell.angle_alpha   90.00
_cell.angle_beta   90.00
_cell.angle_gamma   90.00
#
_symmetry.space_group_name_H-M   'P 1'
#
loop_
_entity.id
_entity.type
_entity.pdbx_description
1 polymer ?
#
loop_
_entity_poly.entity_id
_entity_poly.type
_entity_poly.pdbx_seq_one_letter_code
_entity_poly.pdbx_strand_id
1 'polypeptide(L)'
;MEFPGKFAGQSTAFLWNTHAYAHFTISINRFVAIVFPFSSATILTMKNTIFAIVLCCLIALCYAIPYCWANTCYYVYIPTSWRWTYADTECGYTLTLFDLYSFSTLAAAMLLINVATFIKLRMVHRSSIKNSGNVANGFDAKRRLEIRFFVQPRLG
;
A
#
# COMPACT_ATOMS: atom_id res chain seq x y z
N MET A 1 -20.34 -13.01 31.33
CA MET A 1 -19.06 -12.63 30.69
C MET A 1 -19.26 -12.00 29.31
N GLU A 2 -20.45 -11.49 28.98
CA GLU A 2 -20.81 -11.10 27.60
C GLU A 2 -20.31 -9.70 27.20
N PHE A 3 -20.21 -8.76 28.14
CA PHE A 3 -19.79 -7.38 27.87
C PHE A 3 -18.32 -7.22 27.42
N PRO A 4 -17.31 -7.78 28.11
CA PRO A 4 -15.91 -7.58 27.71
C PRO A 4 -15.58 -8.25 26.37
N GLY A 5 -16.19 -9.40 26.06
CA GLY A 5 -15.99 -10.10 24.80
C GLY A 5 -16.53 -9.33 23.59
N LYS A 6 -17.70 -8.69 23.73
CA LYS A 6 -18.31 -7.88 22.67
C LYS A 6 -17.50 -6.60 22.40
N PHE A 7 -17.06 -5.90 23.44
CA PHE A 7 -16.22 -4.71 23.28
C PHE A 7 -14.88 -5.03 22.63
N ALA A 8 -14.22 -6.12 23.07
CA ALA A 8 -12.96 -6.56 22.48
C ALA A 8 -13.13 -6.88 20.98
N GLY A 9 -14.22 -7.53 20.60
CA GLY A 9 -14.53 -7.81 19.19
C GLY A 9 -14.75 -6.56 18.35
N GLN A 10 -15.56 -5.62 18.85
CA GLN A 10 -15.79 -4.35 18.17
C GLN A 10 -14.49 -3.57 17.95
N SER A 11 -13.64 -3.48 18.98
CA SER A 11 -12.35 -2.81 18.87
C SER A 11 -11.43 -3.48 17.85
N THR A 12 -11.40 -4.81 17.83
CA THR A 12 -10.59 -5.60 16.88
C THR A 12 -11.07 -5.38 15.45
N ALA A 13 -12.37 -5.43 15.21
CA ALA A 13 -12.96 -5.20 13.89
C ALA A 13 -12.67 -3.78 13.37
N PHE A 14 -12.76 -2.76 14.24
CA PHE A 14 -12.43 -1.37 13.89
C PHE A 14 -10.95 -1.20 13.52
N LEU A 15 -10.05 -1.73 14.36
CA LEU A 15 -8.61 -1.66 14.13
C LEU A 15 -8.21 -2.38 12.83
N TRP A 16 -8.81 -3.54 12.57
CA TRP A 16 -8.58 -4.31 11.35
C TRP A 16 -8.99 -3.52 10.09
N ASN A 17 -10.18 -2.93 10.09
CA ASN A 17 -10.66 -2.10 8.98
C ASN A 17 -9.75 -0.88 8.76
N THR A 18 -9.44 -0.14 9.82
CA THR A 18 -8.58 1.04 9.74
C THR A 18 -7.20 0.70 9.17
N HIS A 19 -6.62 -0.41 9.63
CA HIS A 19 -5.34 -0.91 9.12
C HIS A 19 -5.42 -1.25 7.63
N ALA A 20 -6.46 -1.95 7.17
CA ALA A 20 -6.62 -2.32 5.76
C ALA A 20 -6.71 -1.09 4.85
N TYR A 21 -7.51 -0.08 5.21
CA TYR A 21 -7.63 1.16 4.43
C TYR A 21 -6.34 1.98 4.46
N ALA A 22 -5.67 2.07 5.61
CA ALA A 22 -4.38 2.75 5.71
C ALA A 22 -3.31 2.08 4.83
N HIS A 23 -3.25 0.74 4.83
CA HIS A 23 -2.33 -0.02 4.00
C HIS A 23 -2.59 0.19 2.51
N PHE A 24 -3.86 0.22 2.10
CA PHE A 24 -4.25 0.55 0.72
C PHE A 24 -3.80 1.95 0.31
N THR A 25 -4.02 2.97 1.15
CA THR A 25 -3.57 4.35 0.89
C THR A 25 -2.04 4.43 0.80
N ILE A 26 -1.30 3.70 1.63
CA ILE A 26 0.18 3.64 1.55
C ILE A 26 0.63 3.03 0.20
N SER A 27 -0.02 1.96 -0.26
CA SER A 27 0.27 1.35 -1.56
C SER A 27 0.04 2.33 -2.71
N ILE A 28 -1.06 3.09 -2.70
CA ILE A 28 -1.33 4.14 -3.70
C ILE A 28 -0.26 5.24 -3.64
N ASN A 29 0.05 5.72 -2.44
CA ASN A 29 1.05 6.76 -2.25
C ASN A 29 2.41 6.37 -2.85
N ARG A 30 2.85 5.12 -2.61
CA ARG A 30 4.09 4.58 -3.20
C ARG A 30 4.00 4.47 -4.71
N PHE A 31 2.87 4.00 -5.24
CA PHE A 31 2.67 3.89 -6.68
C PHE A 31 2.76 5.25 -7.37
N VAL A 32 2.04 6.26 -6.86
CA VAL A 32 2.05 7.63 -7.43
C VAL A 32 3.45 8.24 -7.37
N ALA A 33 4.16 8.08 -6.25
CA ALA A 33 5.52 8.60 -6.09
C ALA A 33 6.51 8.01 -7.11
N ILE A 34 6.41 6.72 -7.43
CA ILE A 34 7.35 6.02 -8.31
C ILE A 34 6.97 6.18 -9.78
N VAL A 35 5.67 6.11 -10.11
CA VAL A 35 5.21 6.16 -11.52
C VAL A 35 5.15 7.59 -12.04
N PHE A 36 4.79 8.55 -11.18
CA PHE A 36 4.60 9.95 -11.57
C PHE A 36 5.45 10.89 -10.71
N PRO A 37 6.79 10.87 -10.86
CA PRO A 37 7.69 11.65 -10.00
C PRO A 37 7.49 13.17 -10.09
N PHE A 38 6.94 13.67 -11.22
CA PHE A 38 6.65 15.10 -11.39
C PHE A 38 5.27 15.50 -10.81
N SER A 39 4.26 14.62 -10.96
CA SER A 39 2.92 14.85 -10.41
C SER A 39 2.82 14.52 -8.92
N SER A 40 3.69 13.67 -8.39
CA SER A 40 3.72 13.29 -6.98
C SER A 40 4.00 14.48 -6.05
N ALA A 41 4.83 15.44 -6.49
CA ALA A 41 5.11 16.68 -5.76
C ALA A 41 3.85 17.56 -5.55
N THR A 42 2.88 17.47 -6.45
CA THR A 42 1.63 18.24 -6.39
C THR A 42 0.48 17.45 -5.77
N ILE A 43 0.43 16.13 -5.98
CA ILE A 43 -0.67 15.27 -5.52
C ILE A 43 -0.47 14.83 -4.06
N LEU A 44 0.77 14.51 -3.66
CA LEU A 44 1.10 13.97 -2.34
C LEU A 44 1.52 15.07 -1.35
N THR A 45 0.73 16.14 -1.27
CA THR A 45 0.96 17.17 -0.25
C THR A 45 0.55 16.66 1.14
N MET A 46 1.18 17.17 2.20
CA MET A 46 0.83 16.82 3.59
C MET A 46 -0.66 17.00 3.88
N LYS A 47 -1.29 18.04 3.32
CA LYS A 47 -2.72 18.31 3.48
C LYS A 47 -3.58 17.21 2.87
N ASN A 48 -3.23 16.75 1.66
CA ASN A 48 -3.96 15.68 0.98
C ASN A 48 -3.79 14.34 1.70
N THR A 49 -2.60 14.05 2.21
CA THR A 49 -2.34 12.82 3.00
C THR A 49 -3.11 12.82 4.30
N ILE A 50 -3.15 13.95 5.04
CA ILE A 50 -3.96 14.08 6.26
C ILE A 50 -5.45 13.91 5.93
N PHE A 51 -5.93 14.55 4.86
CA PHE A 51 -7.31 14.40 4.41
C PHE A 51 -7.65 12.94 4.08
N ALA A 52 -6.76 12.22 3.39
CA ALA A 52 -6.95 10.80 3.08
C ALA A 52 -7.01 9.93 4.36
N ILE A 53 -6.17 10.20 5.36
CA ILE A 53 -6.18 9.48 6.64
C ILE A 53 -7.51 9.74 7.38
N VAL A 54 -7.95 11.00 7.46
CA VAL A 54 -9.23 11.36 8.08
C VAL A 54 -10.39 10.65 7.37
N LEU A 55 -10.37 10.61 6.04
CA LEU A 55 -11.38 9.89 5.26
C LEU A 55 -11.37 8.38 5.55
N CYS A 56 -10.19 7.74 5.64
CA CYS A 56 -10.07 6.34 6.03
C CYS A 56 -10.66 6.08 7.42
N CYS A 57 -10.40 6.96 8.39
CA CYS A 57 -10.96 6.86 9.74
C CYS A 57 -12.50 7.01 9.71
N LEU A 58 -13.04 7.95 8.94
CA LEU A 58 -14.48 8.13 8.79
C LEU A 58 -15.16 6.90 8.17
N ILE A 59 -14.56 6.31 7.12
CA ILE A 59 -15.07 5.08 6.50
C ILE A 59 -15.03 3.92 7.50
N ALA A 60 -13.95 3.77 8.27
CA ALA A 60 -13.85 2.75 9.30
C ALA A 60 -14.88 2.94 10.42
N LEU A 61 -15.19 4.18 10.80
CA LEU A 61 -16.28 4.49 11.74
C LEU A 61 -17.65 4.15 11.15
N CYS A 62 -17.90 4.40 9.87
CA CYS A 62 -19.13 3.97 9.20
C CYS A 62 -19.29 2.44 9.22
N TYR A 63 -18.20 1.71 9.00
CA TYR A 63 -18.17 0.24 9.13
C TYR A 63 -18.43 -0.23 10.57
N ALA A 64 -18.17 0.60 11.58
CA ALA A 64 -18.44 0.27 12.97
C ALA A 64 -19.94 0.37 13.35
N ILE A 65 -20.76 1.09 12.57
CA ILE A 65 -22.18 1.37 12.87
C ILE A 65 -23.01 0.09 13.05
N PRO A 66 -22.94 -0.95 12.20
CA PRO A 66 -23.72 -2.18 12.37
C PRO A 66 -23.44 -2.87 13.71
N TYR A 67 -22.21 -2.76 14.20
CA TYR A 67 -21.81 -3.35 15.48
C TYR A 67 -22.38 -2.63 16.70
N CYS A 68 -22.90 -1.40 16.54
CA CYS A 68 -23.61 -0.70 17.61
C CYS A 68 -24.92 -1.42 18.00
N TRP A 69 -25.52 -2.22 17.11
CA TRP A 69 -26.64 -3.10 17.43
C TRP A 69 -26.18 -4.40 18.11
N ALA A 70 -25.65 -4.26 19.32
CA ALA A 70 -25.02 -5.33 20.11
C ALA A 70 -25.90 -6.55 20.45
N ASN A 71 -27.22 -6.45 20.18
CA ASN A 71 -28.20 -7.51 20.42
C ASN A 71 -28.40 -8.42 19.20
N THR A 72 -28.15 -7.94 17.99
CA THR A 72 -28.43 -8.66 16.73
C THR A 72 -27.18 -8.88 15.89
N CYS A 73 -26.20 -7.97 15.98
CA CYS A 73 -24.97 -7.99 15.19
C CYS A 73 -23.78 -7.86 16.16
N TYR A 74 -23.20 -9.00 16.55
CA TYR A 74 -22.01 -9.02 17.41
C TYR A 74 -20.84 -9.76 16.75
N TYR A 75 -19.64 -9.37 17.15
CA TYR A 75 -18.39 -10.02 16.77
C TYR A 75 -17.72 -10.48 18.05
N VAL A 76 -17.51 -11.79 18.18
CA VAL A 76 -17.03 -12.39 19.44
C VAL A 76 -15.88 -13.34 19.17
N TYR A 77 -14.99 -13.45 20.15
CA TYR A 77 -13.90 -14.40 20.14
C TYR A 77 -14.36 -15.73 20.71
N ILE A 78 -14.18 -16.82 19.96
CA ILE A 78 -14.42 -18.18 20.44
C ILE A 78 -13.09 -18.77 20.90
N PRO A 79 -12.86 -18.97 22.20
CA PRO A 79 -11.59 -19.46 22.73
C PRO A 79 -11.30 -20.93 22.35
N THR A 80 -12.32 -21.74 22.05
CA THR A 80 -12.14 -23.15 21.66
C THR A 80 -11.57 -23.32 20.25
N SER A 81 -11.85 -22.37 19.35
CA SER A 81 -11.42 -22.39 17.96
C SER A 81 -10.44 -21.27 17.60
N TRP A 82 -10.03 -20.48 18.61
CA TRP A 82 -9.02 -19.42 18.49
C TRP A 82 -9.33 -18.41 17.39
N ARG A 83 -10.61 -18.19 17.11
CA ARG A 83 -11.08 -17.38 15.99
C ARG A 83 -12.12 -16.38 16.45
N TRP A 84 -12.12 -15.24 15.77
CA TRP A 84 -13.22 -14.30 15.85
C TRP A 84 -14.32 -14.72 14.88
N THR A 85 -15.57 -14.65 15.31
CA THR A 85 -16.72 -14.99 14.48
C THR A 85 -17.81 -13.94 14.61
N TYR A 86 -18.54 -13.75 13.52
CA TYR A 86 -19.78 -12.99 13.51
C TYR A 86 -20.90 -13.82 14.15
N ALA A 87 -21.95 -13.13 14.60
CA ALA A 87 -23.15 -13.76 15.14
C ALA A 87 -23.84 -14.66 14.09
N ASP A 88 -24.39 -15.80 14.52
CA ASP A 88 -25.24 -16.67 13.69
C ASP A 88 -26.66 -16.08 13.57
N THR A 89 -26.74 -14.85 13.07
CA THR A 89 -27.98 -14.14 12.76
C THR A 89 -27.95 -13.71 11.30
N GLU A 90 -29.12 -13.35 10.74
CA GLU A 90 -29.19 -12.82 9.38
C GLU A 90 -28.24 -11.61 9.19
N CYS A 91 -28.16 -10.73 10.19
CA CYS A 91 -27.21 -9.61 10.18
C CYS A 91 -25.74 -10.06 10.14
N GLY A 92 -25.36 -11.03 10.98
CA GLY A 92 -23.98 -11.52 11.01
C GLY A 92 -23.58 -12.23 9.72
N TYR A 93 -24.53 -12.91 9.06
CA TYR A 93 -24.31 -13.50 7.74
C TYR A 93 -24.08 -12.44 6.65
N THR A 94 -24.93 -11.41 6.59
CA THR A 94 -24.74 -10.30 5.65
C THR A 94 -23.41 -9.59 5.86
N LEU A 95 -23.03 -9.34 7.12
CA LEU A 95 -21.75 -8.71 7.45
C LEU A 95 -20.56 -9.58 7.07
N THR A 96 -20.65 -10.89 7.26
CA THR A 96 -19.61 -11.85 6.84
C THR A 96 -19.40 -11.81 5.33
N LEU A 97 -20.47 -11.83 4.53
CA LEU A 97 -20.37 -11.75 3.08
C LEU A 97 -19.81 -10.41 2.61
N PHE A 98 -20.27 -9.32 3.24
CA PHE A 98 -19.81 -7.97 2.92
C PHE A 98 -18.32 -7.79 3.23
N ASP A 99 -17.86 -8.25 4.40
CA ASP A 99 -16.44 -8.22 4.77
C ASP A 99 -15.62 -9.09 3.83
N LEU A 100 -16.07 -10.31 3.50
CA LEU A 100 -15.35 -11.20 2.59
C LEU A 100 -15.14 -10.55 1.21
N TYR A 101 -16.19 -9.99 0.63
CA TYR A 101 -16.11 -9.34 -0.69
C TYR A 101 -15.26 -8.06 -0.64
N SER A 102 -15.48 -7.22 0.37
CA SER A 102 -14.77 -5.94 0.51
C SER A 102 -13.28 -6.13 0.76
N PHE A 103 -12.89 -7.04 1.66
CA PHE A 103 -11.48 -7.32 1.90
C PHE A 103 -10.81 -8.06 0.74
N SER A 104 -11.51 -8.98 0.07
CA SER A 104 -10.95 -9.67 -1.10
C SER A 104 -10.68 -8.70 -2.25
N THR A 105 -11.61 -7.77 -2.51
CA THR A 105 -11.44 -6.74 -3.56
C THR A 105 -10.32 -5.76 -3.20
N LEU A 106 -10.26 -5.28 -1.95
CA LEU A 106 -9.15 -4.45 -1.46
C LEU A 106 -7.81 -5.16 -1.57
N ALA A 107 -7.73 -6.43 -1.17
CA ALA A 107 -6.50 -7.23 -1.24
C ALA A 107 -6.04 -7.42 -2.69
N ALA A 108 -6.96 -7.73 -3.60
CA ALA A 108 -6.65 -7.85 -5.02
C ALA A 108 -6.14 -6.51 -5.59
N ALA A 109 -6.80 -5.40 -5.27
CA ALA A 109 -6.38 -4.07 -5.71
C ALA A 109 -4.99 -3.70 -5.15
N MET A 110 -4.74 -3.94 -3.85
CA MET A 110 -3.43 -3.74 -3.23
C MET A 110 -2.34 -4.56 -3.91
N LEU A 111 -2.61 -5.84 -4.19
CA LEU A 111 -1.66 -6.71 -4.86
C LEU A 111 -1.31 -6.18 -6.26
N LEU A 112 -2.31 -5.81 -7.05
CA LEU A 112 -2.09 -5.24 -8.39
C LEU A 112 -1.25 -3.96 -8.33
N ILE A 113 -1.57 -3.04 -7.42
CA ILE A 113 -0.82 -1.79 -7.24
C ILE A 113 0.61 -2.07 -6.81
N ASN A 114 0.83 -2.97 -5.86
CA ASN A 114 2.16 -3.31 -5.37
C ASN A 114 3.01 -3.98 -6.46
N VAL A 115 2.43 -4.90 -7.24
CA VAL A 115 3.11 -5.53 -8.38
C VAL A 115 3.46 -4.50 -9.44
N ALA A 116 2.54 -3.61 -9.80
CA ALA A 116 2.79 -2.54 -10.77
C ALA A 116 3.91 -1.60 -10.28
N THR A 117 3.87 -1.22 -9.00
CA THR A 117 4.91 -0.42 -8.34
C THR A 117 6.27 -1.12 -8.41
N PHE A 118 6.32 -2.40 -8.09
CA PHE A 118 7.55 -3.19 -8.11
C PHE A 118 8.15 -3.29 -9.51
N ILE A 119 7.32 -3.55 -10.53
CA ILE A 119 7.76 -3.61 -11.93
C ILE A 119 8.37 -2.27 -12.35
N LYS A 120 7.67 -1.16 -12.08
CA LYS A 120 8.16 0.19 -12.43
C LYS A 120 9.45 0.54 -11.69
N LEU A 121 9.54 0.22 -10.41
CA LEU A 121 10.76 0.41 -9.63
C LEU A 121 11.95 -0.35 -10.23
N ARG A 122 11.74 -1.61 -10.63
CA ARG A 122 12.78 -2.42 -11.31
C ARG A 122 13.18 -1.82 -12.65
N MET A 123 12.23 -1.31 -13.44
CA MET A 123 12.53 -0.65 -14.72
C MET A 123 13.37 0.61 -14.51
N VAL A 124 12.98 1.50 -13.59
CA VAL A 124 13.70 2.73 -13.28
C VAL A 124 15.12 2.41 -12.80
N HIS A 125 15.27 1.45 -11.88
CA HIS A 125 16.57 1.01 -11.39
C HIS A 125 17.46 0.46 -12.51
N ARG A 126 16.92 -0.39 -13.39
CA ARG A 126 17.66 -0.92 -14.55
C ARG A 126 18.07 0.18 -15.52
N SER A 127 17.19 1.15 -15.80
CA SER A 127 17.51 2.30 -16.66
C SER A 127 18.61 3.17 -16.05
N SER A 128 18.57 3.42 -14.74
CA SER A 128 19.61 4.18 -14.02
C SER A 128 20.98 3.51 -14.11
N ILE A 129 21.04 2.19 -13.93
CA ILE A 129 22.30 1.42 -14.07
C ILE A 129 22.81 1.46 -15.51
N LYS A 130 21.94 1.23 -16.50
CA LYS A 130 22.32 1.30 -17.92
C LYS A 130 22.85 2.69 -18.29
N ASN A 131 22.18 3.75 -17.83
CA ASN A 131 22.61 5.11 -18.11
C ASN A 131 23.97 5.43 -17.47
N SER A 132 24.18 5.00 -16.21
CA SER A 132 25.47 5.15 -15.53
C SER A 132 26.61 4.39 -16.23
N GLY A 133 26.34 3.16 -16.69
CA GLY A 133 27.30 2.37 -17.46
C GLY A 133 27.63 3.01 -18.82
N ASN A 134 26.63 3.54 -19.53
CA ASN A 134 26.85 4.25 -20.79
C ASN A 134 27.68 5.53 -20.59
N VAL A 135 27.43 6.28 -19.53
CA VAL A 135 28.22 7.48 -19.18
C VAL A 135 29.67 7.12 -18.87
N ALA A 136 29.90 6.07 -18.07
CA ALA A 136 31.25 5.58 -17.77
C ALA A 136 32.00 5.12 -19.03
N ASN A 137 31.34 4.32 -19.88
CA ASN A 137 31.90 3.84 -21.14
C ASN A 137 32.23 5.00 -22.10
N GLY A 138 31.36 6.02 -22.18
CA GLY A 138 31.60 7.21 -22.98
C GLY A 138 32.80 8.03 -22.49
N PHE A 139 32.97 8.13 -21.17
CA PHE A 139 34.12 8.80 -20.57
C PHE A 139 35.43 8.05 -20.83
N ASP A 140 35.44 6.73 -20.70
CA ASP A 140 36.61 5.89 -21.01
C ASP A 140 36.98 5.93 -22.50
N ALA A 141 35.99 5.92 -23.41
CA ALA A 141 36.23 6.06 -24.84
C ALA A 141 36.85 7.41 -25.20
N LYS A 142 36.35 8.51 -24.60
CA LYS A 142 36.90 9.86 -24.79
C LYS A 142 38.34 9.96 -24.26
N ARG A 143 38.62 9.43 -23.07
CA ARG A 143 39.98 9.41 -22.49
C ARG A 143 40.98 8.66 -23.36
N ARG A 144 40.58 7.53 -23.96
CA ARG A 144 41.45 6.75 -24.87
C ARG A 144 41.80 7.52 -26.14
N LEU A 145 40.86 8.31 -26.67
CA LEU A 145 41.12 9.20 -27.82
C LEU A 145 42.13 10.29 -27.45
N GLU A 146 41.95 10.96 -26.32
CA GLU A 146 42.87 12.00 -25.85
C GLU A 146 44.30 11.47 -25.67
N ILE A 147 44.50 10.30 -25.05
CA ILE A 147 45.83 9.70 -24.89
C ILE A 147 46.52 9.45 -26.25
N ARG A 148 45.79 9.01 -27.28
CA ARG A 148 46.36 8.78 -28.62
C ARG A 148 46.86 10.08 -29.25
N PHE A 149 46.11 11.17 -29.11
CA PHE A 149 46.54 12.49 -29.59
C PHE A 149 47.80 13.01 -28.89
N PHE A 150 48.02 12.68 -27.62
CA PHE A 150 49.24 13.09 -26.90
C PHE A 150 50.48 12.23 -27.20
N VAL A 151 50.31 11.01 -27.72
CA VAL A 151 51.42 10.10 -28.05
C VAL A 151 51.92 10.32 -29.48
N GLN A 152 51.06 10.71 -30.42
CA GLN A 152 51.44 10.97 -31.82
C GLN A 152 52.53 12.04 -32.04
N PRO A 153 52.63 13.15 -31.27
CA PRO A 153 53.67 14.16 -31.48
C PRO A 153 55.08 13.70 -31.06
N ARG A 154 55.21 12.57 -30.36
CA ARG A 154 56.48 12.10 -29.78
C ARG A 154 57.22 11.08 -30.64
N LEU A 155 56.69 10.73 -31.82
CA LEU A 155 57.24 9.74 -32.75
C LEU A 155 57.62 10.34 -34.13
N GLY A 156 57.64 11.66 -34.27
CA GLY A 156 58.11 12.37 -35.46
C GLY A 156 59.45 13.03 -35.23
#